data_AF-A0A286B1T0-F1
#
_entry.id   AF-A0A286B1T0-F1
#
_cell.length_a   1.000
_cell.length_b   1.000
_cell.length_c   1.000
_cell.angle_alpha   90.00
_cell.angle_beta   90.00
_cell.angle_gamma   90.00
#
_symmetry.space_group_name_H-M   'P 1'
#
loop_
_entity.id
_entity.type
_entity.pdbx_description
1 polymer ?
#
loop_
_entity_poly.entity_id
_entity_poly.type
_entity_poly.pdbx_seq_one_letter_code
_entity_poly.pdbx_strand_id
1 'polypeptide(L)' 'MFKSFLKEEGGAQVVEYALVIALISILLIIALRPLVADTGLSDLVDRVFTCFGGVDCA' A
#
# COMPACT_ATOMS: atom_id res chain seq x y z
N MET A 1 -23.99 -28.12 -28.84
CA MET A 1 -22.95 -27.10 -29.09
C MET A 1 -23.03 -25.98 -28.03
N PHE A 2 -22.86 -26.32 -26.74
CA PHE A 2 -22.91 -25.34 -25.62
C PHE A 2 -21.84 -25.63 -24.54
N LYS A 3 -20.94 -26.59 -24.77
CA LYS A 3 -20.01 -27.08 -23.75
C LYS A 3 -18.70 -26.28 -23.68
N SER A 4 -18.49 -25.33 -24.59
CA SER A 4 -17.29 -24.47 -24.63
C SER A 4 -17.42 -23.18 -23.81
N PHE A 5 -18.61 -22.81 -23.31
CA PHE A 5 -18.77 -21.62 -22.46
C PHE A 5 -18.57 -21.89 -20.96
N LEU A 6 -18.72 -23.14 -20.50
CA LEU A 6 -18.54 -23.49 -19.09
C LEU A 6 -17.06 -23.76 -18.68
N LYS A 7 -16.10 -23.56 -19.60
CA LYS A 7 -14.66 -23.74 -19.35
C LYS A 7 -13.88 -22.41 -19.29
N GLU A 8 -14.56 -21.27 -19.37
CA GLU A 8 -13.97 -19.94 -19.09
C GLU A 8 -14.35 -19.37 -17.71
N GLU A 9 -15.13 -20.09 -16.90
CA GLU A 9 -15.62 -19.55 -15.62
C GLU A 9 -14.62 -19.70 -14.46
N GLY A 10 -13.67 -20.65 -14.55
CA GLY A 10 -12.66 -20.85 -13.50
C GLY A 10 -11.36 -20.03 -13.67
N GLY A 11 -11.11 -19.47 -14.87
CA GLY A 11 -9.90 -18.70 -15.17
C GLY A 11 -10.14 -17.20 -15.19
N ALA A 12 -11.26 -16.74 -15.74
CA ALA A 12 -11.63 -15.33 -15.77
C ALA A 12 -11.81 -14.76 -14.35
N GLN A 13 -12.38 -15.55 -13.44
CA GLN A 13 -12.57 -15.17 -12.05
C GLN A 13 -11.23 -14.99 -11.30
N VAL A 14 -10.23 -15.86 -11.55
CA VAL A 14 -8.90 -15.75 -10.92
C VAL A 14 -8.16 -14.51 -11.42
N VAL A 15 -8.31 -14.18 -12.70
CA VAL A 15 -7.69 -12.98 -13.30
C VAL A 15 -8.34 -11.70 -12.78
N GLU A 16 -9.65 -11.69 -12.59
CA GLU A 16 -10.37 -10.54 -12.04
C GLU A 16 -9.92 -10.22 -10.59
N TYR A 17 -9.86 -11.23 -9.72
CA TYR A 17 -9.37 -11.01 -8.34
C TYR A 17 -7.89 -10.67 -8.30
N ALA A 18 -7.05 -11.25 -9.16
CA ALA A 18 -5.64 -10.92 -9.24
C ALA A 18 -5.44 -9.45 -9.66
N LEU A 19 -6.23 -8.95 -10.61
CA LEU A 19 -6.20 -7.56 -11.05
C LEU A 19 -6.59 -6.59 -9.93
N VAL A 20 -7.66 -6.91 -9.19
CA VAL A 20 -8.11 -6.09 -8.06
C VAL A 20 -7.03 -6.03 -6.97
N ILE A 21 -6.42 -7.16 -6.61
CA ILE A 21 -5.33 -7.21 -5.63
C ILE A 21 -4.12 -6.42 -6.11
N ALA A 22 -3.73 -6.55 -7.38
CA ALA A 22 -2.62 -5.79 -7.97
C ALA A 22 -2.87 -4.29 -7.85
N LEU A 23 -4.06 -3.80 -8.23
CA LEU A 23 -4.43 -2.39 -8.12
C LEU A 23 -4.38 -1.90 -6.67
N ILE A 24 -4.96 -2.64 -5.73
CA ILE A 24 -4.95 -2.28 -4.30
C ILE A 24 -3.52 -2.23 -3.77
N SER A 25 -2.66 -3.19 -4.13
CA SER A 25 -1.27 -3.22 -3.69
C SER A 25 -0.47 -2.03 -4.19
N ILE A 26 -0.66 -1.62 -5.46
CA ILE A 26 0.00 -0.45 -6.03
C ILE A 26 -0.49 0.83 -5.33
N LEU A 27 -1.80 0.96 -5.10
CA LEU A 27 -2.37 2.11 -4.38
C LEU A 27 -1.81 2.21 -2.96
N LEU A 28 -1.72 1.10 -2.23
CA LEU A 28 -1.09 1.04 -0.90
C LEU A 28 0.37 1.49 -0.96
N ILE A 29 1.15 0.98 -1.91
CA ILE A 29 2.56 1.37 -2.06
C ILE A 29 2.67 2.88 -2.33
N ILE A 30 1.84 3.45 -3.20
CA ILE A 30 1.85 4.89 -3.49
C ILE A 30 1.47 5.72 -2.25
N ALA A 31 0.45 5.28 -1.50
CA ALA A 31 0.01 5.97 -0.29
C ALA A 31 1.06 5.90 0.84
N LEU A 32 1.79 4.79 0.96
CA LEU A 32 2.82 4.60 1.99
C LEU A 32 4.20 5.11 1.56
N ARG A 33 4.45 5.33 0.26
CA ARG A 33 5.71 5.87 -0.26
C ARG A 33 6.18 7.14 0.44
N PRO A 34 5.37 8.20 0.63
CA PRO A 34 5.84 9.40 1.34
C PRO A 34 6.19 9.12 2.80
N LEU A 35 5.67 8.05 3.39
CA LEU A 35 6.00 7.69 4.77
C LEU A 35 7.33 6.93 4.87
N VAL A 36 7.69 6.16 3.83
CA VAL A 36 8.89 5.30 3.81
C VAL A 36 10.07 5.90 3.04
N ALA A 37 9.82 6.68 2.00
CA ALA A 37 10.84 7.27 1.12
C ALA A 37 11.19 8.72 1.47
N ASP A 38 10.34 9.38 2.26
CA ASP A 38 10.54 10.77 2.70
C ASP A 38 11.02 10.81 4.16
N THR A 39 11.44 11.99 4.63
CA THR A 39 11.94 12.17 6.00
C THR A 39 10.83 12.25 7.04
N GLY A 40 9.55 12.18 6.66
CA GLY A 40 8.42 12.42 7.58
C GLY A 40 8.43 11.61 8.88
N LEU A 41 8.75 10.31 8.83
CA LEU A 41 8.91 9.51 10.05
C LEU A 41 10.19 9.86 10.83
N SER A 42 11.30 10.16 10.15
CA SER A 42 12.55 10.59 10.78
C SER A 42 12.37 11.93 11.48
N ASP A 43 11.72 12.90 10.84
CA ASP A 43 11.46 14.24 11.38
C ASP A 43 10.54 14.18 12.62
N LEU A 44 9.55 13.29 12.60
CA LEU A 44 8.71 13.01 13.77
C LEU A 44 9.52 12.40 14.91
N VAL A 45 10.38 11.43 14.60
CA VAL A 45 11.26 10.76 15.58
C VAL A 45 12.26 11.75 16.17
N ASP A 46 12.90 12.57 15.33
CA ASP A 46 13.84 13.61 15.74
C ASP A 46 13.14 14.68 16.59
N ARG A 47 11.93 15.10 16.23
CA ARG A 47 11.11 16.00 17.06
C ARG A 47 10.82 15.34 18.42
N VAL A 48 10.41 14.07 18.46
CA VAL A 48 10.14 13.36 19.72
C VAL A 48 11.40 13.25 20.58
N PHE A 49 12.55 12.88 20.01
CA PHE A 49 13.83 12.83 20.74
C PHE A 49 14.26 14.20 21.25
N THR A 50 14.07 15.24 20.45
CA THR A 50 14.34 16.64 20.82
C THR A 50 13.47 17.06 22.01
N CYS A 51 12.17 16.75 22.00
CA CYS A 51 11.27 17.07 23.12
C CYS A 51 11.58 16.27 24.38
N PHE A 52 11.94 15.00 24.25
CA PHE A 52 12.34 14.17 25.39
C PHE A 52 13.73 14.54 25.93
N GLY A 53 14.59 15.16 25.11
CA GLY A 53 15.92 15.65 25.49
C GLY A 53 15.92 16.94 26.32
N GLY A 54 14.75 17.56 26.55
CA GLY A 54 14.61 18.73 27.41
C GLY A 54 14.93 20.07 26.75
N VAL A 55 14.97 20.13 25.42
CA VAL A 55 15.02 21.38 24.66
C VAL A 55 13.60 21.77 24.19
N ASP A 56 13.33 23.07 24.09
CA ASP A 56 12.00 23.59 23.75
C ASP A 56 11.47 23.03 22.42
N CYS A 57 10.24 22.53 22.47
CA CYS A 57 9.52 22.01 21.31
C CYS A 57 8.38 22.96 20.93
N ALA A 58 8.59 23.72 19.85
CA ALA A 58 7.59 24.55 19.19
C ALA A 58 7.21 23.98 17.81
#